data_AF-A0A1N6GHL0-F1
#
_entry.id   AF-A0A1N6GHL0-F1
#
_cell.length_a   1.000
_cell.length_b   1.000
_cell.length_c   1.000
_cell.angle_alpha   90.00
_cell.angle_beta   90.00
_cell.angle_gamma   90.00
#
_symmetry.space_group_name_H-M   'P 1'
#
loop_
_entity.id
_entity.type
_entity.pdbx_description
1 polymer ?
#
loop_
_entity_poly.entity_id
_entity_poly.type
_entity_poly.pdbx_seq_one_letter_code
_entity_poly.pdbx_strand_id
1 'polypeptide(L)'
;MIFFTFIFGKPIDPEKKQLFQKATYDLTLKPDKTLETLDYLEKNFALDTDEKEKIDYLRIKSLFFQNNLNEALKKIASDDENLSPGILILKRSILNYLSIKTPFAKKHENNSDINFSQQINELIDKIEQNKIRNLSVSLSDILKKATTCNLLIERENLLSLFTIAGSKDFKSSEYFLKEIQKLYNSDVEFQIIYGKFLIDNSRQEEAKILIDSLPEDSLEQSTNINLKYEYYDLLASYYSKTSSNIGYKEYSDKSESILKLIDQAKFSAKNKWFNIIENNYKDEEKSLLESRKRILIYITVAGLIIITLLLIRFFQVSTQIKEYRSFINKINALKERKVTQPQSIPEKTENILLEKLQNFEKSEDCIDPNMSLQNLAKKLETNTKYLSEAINTHKQKNFNAYINELRINYIINKLKEKPIYRSYKIKYLAEESGFSTHSAFAAVFKSVTGMSPASYIQLLKEKEE
;
A
#
# COMPACT_ATOMS: atom_id res chain seq x y z
N MET A 1 -30.62 -11.08 -36.08
CA MET A 1 -30.62 -12.51 -36.44
C MET A 1 -29.19 -12.89 -36.81
N ILE A 2 -28.54 -13.70 -35.95
CA ILE A 2 -27.38 -14.59 -36.18
C ILE A 2 -26.01 -13.96 -36.49
N PHE A 3 -24.96 -14.64 -36.00
CA PHE A 3 -23.49 -14.41 -36.05
C PHE A 3 -22.93 -13.69 -34.82
N PHE A 4 -22.15 -14.27 -33.90
CA PHE A 4 -21.36 -15.50 -33.87
C PHE A 4 -21.20 -15.91 -32.38
N THR A 5 -21.73 -17.06 -31.97
CA THR A 5 -21.32 -17.74 -30.72
C THR A 5 -21.61 -19.23 -30.89
N PHE A 6 -20.99 -19.80 -31.92
CA PHE A 6 -20.84 -21.25 -32.07
C PHE A 6 -19.35 -21.52 -31.96
N ILE A 7 -19.00 -22.47 -31.07
CA ILE A 7 -17.66 -22.97 -30.66
C ILE A 7 -17.47 -22.68 -29.15
N PHE A 8 -18.04 -23.56 -28.32
CA PHE A 8 -17.98 -23.67 -26.84
C PHE A 8 -18.98 -22.91 -25.95
N GLY A 9 -20.18 -22.57 -26.42
CA GLY A 9 -21.29 -22.19 -25.53
C GLY A 9 -22.05 -23.42 -25.03
N LYS A 10 -22.16 -23.61 -23.71
CA LYS A 10 -23.09 -24.60 -23.13
C LYS A 10 -24.51 -24.38 -23.71
N PRO A 11 -25.29 -25.44 -23.99
CA PRO A 11 -26.67 -25.27 -24.44
C PRO A 11 -27.45 -24.49 -23.39
N ILE A 12 -27.95 -23.31 -23.77
CA ILE A 12 -28.82 -22.49 -22.93
C ILE A 12 -30.14 -23.25 -22.81
N ASP A 13 -30.55 -23.54 -21.57
CA ASP A 13 -31.84 -24.14 -21.28
C ASP A 13 -32.97 -23.24 -21.84
N PRO A 14 -33.78 -23.73 -22.80
CA PRO A 14 -34.81 -22.91 -23.45
C PRO A 14 -35.88 -22.44 -22.47
N GLU A 15 -36.15 -23.19 -21.41
CA GLU A 15 -37.11 -22.81 -20.37
C GLU A 15 -36.57 -21.65 -19.52
N LYS A 16 -35.30 -21.74 -19.10
CA LYS A 16 -34.61 -20.66 -18.37
C LYS A 16 -34.61 -19.35 -19.16
N LYS A 17 -34.35 -19.41 -20.48
CA LYS A 17 -34.38 -18.23 -21.36
C LYS A 17 -35.78 -17.60 -21.42
N GLN A 18 -36.83 -18.42 -21.54
CA GLN A 18 -38.21 -17.93 -21.54
C GLN A 18 -38.59 -17.26 -20.22
N LEU A 19 -38.16 -17.82 -19.09
CA LEU A 19 -38.40 -17.24 -17.77
C LEU A 19 -37.71 -15.89 -17.61
N PHE A 20 -36.46 -15.73 -18.08
CA PHE A 20 -35.81 -14.42 -18.09
C PHE A 20 -36.52 -13.39 -18.99
N GLN A 21 -37.02 -13.82 -20.14
CA GLN A 21 -37.80 -12.95 -21.03
C GLN A 21 -39.10 -12.52 -20.37
N LYS A 22 -39.82 -13.46 -19.74
CA LYS A 22 -41.02 -13.18 -18.96
C LYS A 22 -40.74 -12.21 -17.82
N ALA A 23 -39.70 -12.46 -17.01
CA ALA A 23 -39.29 -11.58 -15.92
C ALA A 23 -38.96 -10.16 -16.42
N THR A 24 -38.33 -10.03 -17.59
CA THR A 24 -38.01 -8.72 -18.17
C THR A 24 -39.28 -8.02 -18.69
N TYR A 25 -40.19 -8.77 -19.30
CA TYR A 25 -41.47 -8.27 -19.81
C TYR A 25 -42.40 -7.78 -18.69
N ASP A 26 -42.53 -8.58 -17.63
CA ASP A 26 -43.39 -8.26 -16.49
C ASP A 26 -42.82 -7.10 -15.65
N LEU A 27 -41.51 -6.79 -15.75
CA LEU A 27 -40.81 -5.87 -14.85
C LEU A 27 -41.49 -4.51 -14.71
N THR A 28 -41.86 -3.86 -15.81
CA THR A 28 -42.37 -2.48 -15.77
C THR A 28 -43.80 -2.40 -15.24
N LEU A 29 -44.68 -3.34 -15.61
CA LEU A 29 -46.11 -3.33 -15.23
C LEU A 29 -46.40 -4.12 -13.95
N LYS A 30 -45.73 -5.27 -13.76
CA LYS A 30 -45.96 -6.23 -12.68
C LYS A 30 -44.62 -6.66 -12.05
N PRO A 31 -43.88 -5.72 -11.43
CA PRO A 31 -42.61 -6.05 -10.79
C PRO A 31 -42.72 -7.14 -9.71
N ASP A 32 -43.85 -7.28 -9.03
CA ASP A 32 -44.12 -8.41 -8.10
C ASP A 32 -44.02 -9.78 -8.80
N LYS A 33 -44.61 -9.92 -9.99
CA LYS A 33 -44.54 -11.15 -10.82
C LYS A 33 -43.15 -11.41 -11.36
N THR A 34 -42.38 -10.33 -11.55
CA THR A 34 -40.94 -10.46 -11.83
C THR A 34 -40.22 -11.13 -10.66
N LEU A 35 -40.44 -10.71 -9.41
CA LEU A 35 -39.82 -11.36 -8.25
C LEU A 35 -40.19 -12.83 -8.14
N GLU A 36 -41.48 -13.17 -8.30
CA GLU A 36 -41.94 -14.56 -8.29
C GLU A 36 -41.21 -15.41 -9.34
N THR A 37 -41.01 -14.86 -10.54
CA THR A 37 -40.31 -15.54 -11.64
C THR A 37 -38.81 -15.69 -11.34
N LEU A 38 -38.17 -14.69 -10.74
CA LEU A 38 -36.76 -14.74 -10.35
C LEU A 38 -36.51 -15.74 -9.21
N ASP A 39 -37.39 -15.78 -8.21
CA ASP A 39 -37.30 -16.74 -7.10
C ASP A 39 -37.50 -18.18 -7.61
N TYR A 40 -38.40 -18.38 -8.58
CA TYR A 40 -38.54 -19.66 -9.27
C TYR A 40 -37.27 -20.04 -10.04
N LEU A 41 -36.64 -19.10 -10.75
CA LEU A 41 -35.38 -19.33 -11.48
C LEU A 41 -34.26 -19.80 -10.53
N GLU A 42 -34.04 -19.09 -9.42
CA GLU A 42 -32.98 -19.43 -8.45
C GLU A 42 -33.22 -20.77 -7.76
N LYS A 43 -34.48 -21.12 -7.49
CA LYS A 43 -34.82 -22.36 -6.79
C LYS A 43 -34.68 -23.59 -7.67
N ASN A 44 -34.98 -23.47 -8.96
CA ASN A 44 -35.14 -24.63 -9.85
C ASN A 44 -34.02 -24.80 -10.87
N PHE A 45 -33.17 -23.80 -11.10
CA PHE A 45 -32.12 -23.85 -12.10
C PHE A 45 -30.74 -23.53 -11.51
N ALA A 46 -29.71 -24.22 -12.00
CA ALA A 46 -28.33 -23.82 -11.76
C ALA A 46 -27.99 -22.58 -12.59
N LEU A 47 -27.49 -21.53 -11.92
CA LEU A 47 -27.19 -20.23 -12.52
C LEU A 47 -25.69 -19.99 -12.58
N ASP A 48 -25.21 -19.53 -13.74
CA ASP A 48 -23.85 -19.01 -13.86
C ASP A 48 -23.72 -17.59 -13.27
N THR A 49 -22.51 -17.02 -13.31
CA THR A 49 -22.22 -15.71 -12.73
C THR A 49 -23.03 -14.59 -13.40
N ASP A 50 -23.09 -14.58 -14.74
CA ASP A 50 -23.77 -13.54 -15.51
C ASP A 50 -25.30 -13.62 -15.29
N GLU A 51 -25.85 -14.83 -15.22
CA GLU A 51 -27.25 -15.08 -14.89
C GLU A 51 -27.60 -14.59 -13.49
N LYS A 52 -26.72 -14.83 -12.50
CA LYS A 52 -26.91 -14.31 -11.13
C LYS A 52 -26.89 -12.79 -11.08
N GLU A 53 -25.93 -12.16 -11.75
CA GLU A 53 -25.86 -10.70 -11.84
C GLU A 53 -27.13 -10.12 -12.48
N LYS A 54 -27.65 -10.78 -13.52
CA LYS A 54 -28.91 -10.39 -14.16
C LYS A 54 -30.11 -10.53 -13.22
N ILE A 55 -30.18 -11.62 -12.44
CA ILE A 55 -31.22 -11.79 -11.41
C ILE A 55 -31.14 -10.68 -10.38
N ASP A 56 -29.94 -10.38 -9.86
CA ASP A 56 -29.76 -9.32 -8.88
C ASP A 56 -30.17 -7.95 -9.43
N TYR A 57 -29.78 -7.62 -10.67
CA TYR A 57 -30.22 -6.41 -11.35
C TYR A 57 -31.75 -6.31 -11.44
N LEU A 58 -32.41 -7.35 -11.97
CA LEU A 58 -33.87 -7.38 -12.14
C LEU A 58 -34.60 -7.33 -10.80
N ARG A 59 -34.06 -7.98 -9.77
CA ARG A 59 -34.61 -7.98 -8.41
C ARG A 59 -34.53 -6.59 -7.77
N ILE A 60 -33.36 -5.94 -7.83
CA ILE A 60 -33.19 -4.57 -7.32
C ILE A 60 -34.14 -3.61 -8.03
N LYS A 61 -34.24 -3.73 -9.36
CA LYS A 61 -35.13 -2.88 -10.18
C LYS A 61 -36.61 -3.12 -9.88
N SER A 62 -37.00 -4.37 -9.67
CA SER A 62 -38.36 -4.71 -9.26
C SER A 62 -38.70 -4.15 -7.87
N LEU A 63 -37.79 -4.26 -6.89
CA LEU A 63 -37.98 -3.65 -5.57
C LEU A 63 -38.11 -2.12 -5.66
N PHE A 64 -37.31 -1.50 -6.54
CA PHE A 64 -37.39 -0.07 -6.82
C PHE A 64 -38.76 0.33 -7.37
N PHE A 65 -39.28 -0.37 -8.38
CA PHE A 65 -40.60 -0.10 -8.97
C PHE A 65 -41.78 -0.34 -8.01
N GLN A 66 -41.65 -1.30 -7.09
CA GLN A 66 -42.63 -1.54 -6.03
C GLN A 66 -42.56 -0.51 -4.89
N ASN A 67 -41.72 0.53 -5.00
CA ASN A 67 -41.45 1.51 -3.95
C ASN A 67 -40.87 0.89 -2.66
N ASN A 68 -40.32 -0.33 -2.74
CA ASN A 68 -39.59 -1.00 -1.66
C ASN A 68 -38.11 -0.58 -1.65
N LEU A 69 -37.91 0.74 -1.59
CA LEU A 69 -36.60 1.40 -1.72
C LEU A 69 -35.63 0.94 -0.63
N ASN A 70 -36.14 0.67 0.57
CA ASN A 70 -35.37 0.23 1.72
C ASN A 70 -34.66 -1.12 1.50
N GLU A 71 -35.30 -2.07 0.82
CA GLU A 71 -34.68 -3.37 0.50
C GLU A 71 -33.82 -3.28 -0.76
N ALA A 72 -34.22 -2.47 -1.75
CA ALA A 72 -33.39 -2.17 -2.91
C ALA A 72 -32.03 -1.58 -2.49
N LEU A 73 -32.04 -0.57 -1.60
CA LEU A 73 -30.83 0.08 -1.08
C LEU A 73 -29.90 -0.89 -0.34
N LYS A 74 -30.43 -1.81 0.47
CA LYS A 74 -29.61 -2.82 1.16
C LYS A 74 -28.80 -3.67 0.18
N LYS A 75 -29.39 -4.02 -0.96
CA LYS A 75 -28.72 -4.85 -1.99
C LYS A 75 -27.63 -4.11 -2.75
N ILE A 76 -27.64 -2.78 -2.76
CA ILE A 76 -26.64 -1.94 -3.46
C ILE A 76 -25.73 -1.16 -2.51
N ALA A 77 -25.86 -1.39 -1.20
CA ALA A 77 -25.09 -0.69 -0.19
C ALA A 77 -23.64 -1.17 -0.04
N SER A 78 -23.26 -2.26 -0.69
CA SER A 78 -21.87 -2.69 -0.76
C SER A 78 -21.00 -1.67 -1.50
N ASP A 79 -19.69 -1.75 -1.26
CA ASP A 79 -18.69 -0.94 -1.97
C ASP A 79 -18.83 -1.09 -3.49
N ASP A 80 -18.62 0.03 -4.19
CA ASP A 80 -18.73 0.10 -5.64
C ASP A 80 -17.78 -0.87 -6.36
N GLU A 81 -16.71 -1.29 -5.69
CA GLU A 81 -15.75 -2.26 -6.23
C GLU A 81 -16.29 -3.68 -6.34
N ASN A 82 -17.35 -4.01 -5.60
CA ASN A 82 -17.94 -5.35 -5.53
C ASN A 82 -19.20 -5.48 -6.40
N LEU A 83 -19.63 -4.40 -7.04
CA LEU A 83 -20.85 -4.35 -7.84
C LEU A 83 -20.52 -4.44 -9.33
N SER A 84 -21.35 -5.17 -10.08
CA SER A 84 -21.26 -5.21 -11.53
C SER A 84 -21.62 -3.83 -12.14
N PRO A 85 -21.12 -3.49 -13.35
CA PRO A 85 -21.37 -2.19 -13.98
C PRO A 85 -22.86 -1.84 -14.09
N GLY A 86 -23.72 -2.81 -14.42
CA GLY A 86 -25.16 -2.60 -14.51
C GLY A 86 -25.80 -2.27 -13.15
N ILE A 87 -25.37 -2.95 -12.08
CA ILE A 87 -25.86 -2.67 -10.72
C ILE A 87 -25.35 -1.31 -10.22
N LEU A 88 -24.13 -0.90 -10.57
CA LEU A 88 -23.59 0.43 -10.26
C LEU A 88 -24.40 1.55 -10.92
N ILE A 89 -24.74 1.38 -12.20
CA ILE A 89 -25.58 2.34 -12.92
C ILE A 89 -26.96 2.41 -12.26
N LEU A 90 -27.59 1.26 -11.97
CA LEU A 90 -28.88 1.21 -11.29
C LEU A 90 -28.83 1.83 -9.88
N LYS A 91 -27.78 1.53 -9.11
CA LYS A 91 -27.52 2.13 -7.79
C LYS A 91 -27.53 3.64 -7.89
N ARG A 92 -26.80 4.21 -8.86
CA ARG A 92 -26.76 5.64 -9.07
C ARG A 92 -28.11 6.22 -9.48
N SER A 93 -28.85 5.57 -10.38
CA SER A 93 -30.19 6.00 -10.76
C SER A 93 -31.15 6.04 -9.55
N ILE A 94 -31.10 5.02 -8.67
CA ILE A 94 -31.87 4.99 -7.43
C ILE A 94 -31.45 6.11 -6.47
N LEU A 95 -30.15 6.36 -6.31
CA LEU A 95 -29.65 7.44 -5.45
C LEU A 95 -30.05 8.82 -5.99
N ASN A 96 -29.98 9.04 -7.30
CA ASN A 96 -30.46 10.27 -7.95
C ASN A 96 -31.96 10.47 -7.73
N TYR A 97 -32.76 9.40 -7.84
CA TYR A 97 -34.19 9.44 -7.52
C TYR A 97 -34.47 9.85 -6.06
N LEU A 98 -33.55 9.56 -5.13
CA LEU A 98 -33.57 10.00 -3.73
C LEU A 98 -32.92 11.40 -3.52
N SER A 99 -32.50 12.06 -4.60
CA SER A 99 -31.74 13.31 -4.58
C SER A 99 -30.41 13.20 -3.81
N ILE A 100 -29.73 12.06 -3.95
CA ILE A 100 -28.43 11.76 -3.36
C ILE A 100 -27.41 11.63 -4.49
N LYS A 101 -26.51 12.63 -4.61
CA LYS A 101 -25.48 12.62 -5.64
C LYS A 101 -24.24 11.88 -5.16
N THR A 102 -23.77 10.91 -5.94
CA THR A 102 -22.54 10.15 -5.67
C THR A 102 -21.68 10.06 -6.95
N PRO A 103 -20.35 10.26 -6.86
CA PRO A 103 -19.45 10.05 -7.99
C PRO A 103 -19.24 8.54 -8.23
N PHE A 104 -18.92 8.15 -9.47
CA PHE A 104 -18.44 6.79 -9.74
C PHE A 104 -17.04 6.59 -9.14
N ALA A 105 -16.75 5.37 -8.68
CA ALA A 105 -15.40 4.97 -8.31
C ALA A 105 -14.46 4.98 -9.53
N LYS A 106 -13.25 5.53 -9.37
CA LYS A 106 -12.24 5.68 -10.45
C LYS A 106 -11.92 4.39 -11.21
N LYS A 107 -12.04 3.24 -10.55
CA LYS A 107 -11.76 1.90 -11.11
C LYS A 107 -12.63 1.58 -12.35
N HIS A 108 -13.79 2.22 -12.48
CA HIS A 108 -14.77 1.94 -13.52
C HIS A 108 -14.75 2.94 -14.70
N GLU A 109 -13.80 3.88 -14.73
CA GLU A 109 -13.69 4.93 -15.77
C GLU A 109 -13.53 4.39 -17.21
N ASN A 110 -13.10 3.14 -17.39
CA ASN A 110 -12.92 2.55 -18.71
C ASN A 110 -14.18 1.84 -19.26
N ASN A 111 -15.26 1.71 -18.49
CA ASN A 111 -16.47 1.03 -18.94
C ASN A 111 -17.35 1.98 -19.77
N SER A 112 -17.74 1.55 -20.98
CA SER A 112 -18.49 2.38 -21.93
C SER A 112 -19.89 2.76 -21.45
N ASP A 113 -20.60 1.83 -20.79
CA ASP A 113 -21.94 2.08 -20.25
C ASP A 113 -21.87 3.07 -19.09
N ILE A 114 -20.91 2.89 -18.17
CA ILE A 114 -20.70 3.81 -17.04
C ILE A 114 -20.36 5.22 -17.54
N ASN A 115 -19.51 5.33 -18.56
CA ASN A 115 -19.18 6.61 -19.18
C ASN A 115 -20.39 7.26 -19.86
N PHE A 116 -21.27 6.47 -20.48
CA PHE A 116 -22.48 6.98 -21.09
C PHE A 116 -23.51 7.43 -20.04
N SER A 117 -23.75 6.62 -19.01
CA SER A 117 -24.53 6.98 -17.82
C SER A 117 -24.02 8.27 -17.17
N GLN A 118 -22.70 8.43 -17.02
CA GLN A 118 -22.12 9.67 -16.51
C GLN A 118 -22.42 10.87 -17.39
N GLN A 119 -22.30 10.75 -18.71
CA GLN A 119 -22.62 11.83 -19.64
C GLN A 119 -24.08 12.25 -19.56
N ILE A 120 -25.01 11.30 -19.43
CA ILE A 120 -26.43 11.60 -19.23
C ILE A 120 -26.63 12.38 -17.93
N ASN A 121 -26.04 11.91 -16.82
CA ASN A 121 -26.18 12.55 -15.52
C ASN A 121 -25.55 13.95 -15.47
N GLU A 122 -24.38 14.15 -16.09
CA GLU A 122 -23.78 15.47 -16.23
C GLU A 122 -24.63 16.42 -17.08
N LEU A 123 -25.29 15.89 -18.11
CA LEU A 123 -26.22 16.68 -18.91
C LEU A 123 -27.43 17.09 -18.08
N ILE A 124 -28.05 16.16 -17.34
CA ILE A 124 -29.14 16.43 -16.41
C ILE A 124 -28.75 17.55 -15.43
N ASP A 125 -27.60 17.42 -14.77
CA ASP A 125 -27.10 18.43 -13.82
C ASP A 125 -26.96 19.82 -14.46
N LYS A 126 -26.48 19.88 -15.71
CA LYS A 126 -26.35 21.15 -16.45
C LYS A 126 -27.72 21.71 -16.85
N ILE A 127 -28.70 20.88 -17.19
CA ILE A 127 -30.08 21.30 -17.49
C ILE A 127 -30.72 21.90 -16.22
N GLU A 128 -30.63 21.21 -15.10
CA GLU A 128 -31.23 21.64 -13.83
C GLU A 128 -30.64 22.96 -13.33
N GLN A 129 -29.32 23.14 -13.49
CA GLN A 129 -28.62 24.37 -13.11
C GLN A 129 -28.78 25.51 -14.12
N ASN A 130 -29.55 25.31 -15.20
CA ASN A 130 -29.70 26.24 -16.32
C ASN A 130 -28.34 26.68 -16.92
N LYS A 131 -27.35 25.78 -16.96
CA LYS A 131 -25.98 26.03 -17.44
C LYS A 131 -25.74 25.57 -18.88
N ILE A 132 -26.78 25.17 -19.60
CA ILE A 132 -26.68 24.68 -20.97
C ILE A 132 -26.90 25.80 -21.97
N ARG A 133 -25.89 25.99 -22.84
CA ARG A 133 -25.98 26.93 -23.97
C ARG A 133 -26.69 26.35 -25.18
N ASN A 134 -26.49 25.07 -25.47
CA ASN A 134 -27.11 24.39 -26.62
C ASN A 134 -27.57 22.98 -26.24
N LEU A 135 -28.85 22.89 -25.86
CA LEU A 135 -29.47 21.63 -25.44
C LEU A 135 -29.61 20.66 -26.61
N SER A 136 -30.04 21.15 -27.78
CA SER A 136 -30.27 20.32 -28.97
C SER A 136 -29.05 19.51 -29.40
N VAL A 137 -27.85 20.10 -29.38
CA VAL A 137 -26.59 19.42 -29.72
C VAL A 137 -26.28 18.32 -28.70
N SER A 138 -26.42 18.63 -27.41
CA SER A 138 -26.13 17.67 -26.35
C SER A 138 -27.08 16.47 -26.38
N LEU A 139 -28.38 16.72 -26.62
CA LEU A 139 -29.37 15.67 -26.81
C LEU A 139 -29.10 14.83 -28.06
N SER A 140 -28.66 15.45 -29.17
CA SER A 140 -28.26 14.71 -30.38
C SER A 140 -27.08 13.77 -30.13
N ASP A 141 -26.10 14.18 -29.34
CA ASP A 141 -24.95 13.33 -29.02
C ASP A 141 -25.32 12.16 -28.09
N ILE A 142 -26.21 12.38 -27.11
CA ILE A 142 -26.79 11.29 -26.31
C ILE A 142 -27.56 10.32 -27.20
N LEU A 143 -28.39 10.83 -28.11
CA LEU A 143 -29.20 9.99 -29.00
C LEU A 143 -28.34 9.07 -29.87
N LYS A 144 -27.24 9.58 -30.45
CA LYS A 144 -26.30 8.76 -31.24
C LYS A 144 -25.80 7.57 -30.44
N LYS A 145 -25.39 7.79 -29.18
CA LYS A 145 -24.86 6.74 -28.30
C LYS A 145 -25.93 5.78 -27.79
N ALA A 146 -27.15 6.28 -27.57
CA ALA A 146 -28.28 5.47 -27.13
C ALA A 146 -28.62 4.33 -28.11
N THR A 147 -28.33 4.50 -29.41
CA THR A 147 -28.57 3.43 -30.42
C THR A 147 -27.65 2.21 -30.28
N THR A 148 -26.53 2.34 -29.56
CA THR A 148 -25.52 1.29 -29.40
C THR A 148 -25.33 0.81 -27.97
N CYS A 149 -26.04 1.40 -26.99
CA CYS A 149 -25.87 1.09 -25.58
C CYS A 149 -26.74 -0.10 -25.14
N ASN A 150 -26.52 -0.56 -23.91
CA ASN A 150 -27.43 -1.48 -23.26
C ASN A 150 -28.69 -0.75 -22.75
N LEU A 151 -29.76 -0.76 -23.56
CA LEU A 151 -31.04 -0.09 -23.25
C LEU A 151 -31.67 -0.56 -21.93
N LEU A 152 -31.48 -1.82 -21.54
CA LEU A 152 -32.04 -2.30 -20.27
C LEU A 152 -31.41 -1.57 -19.07
N ILE A 153 -30.08 -1.40 -19.12
CA ILE A 153 -29.29 -0.78 -18.05
C ILE A 153 -29.51 0.73 -18.00
N GLU A 154 -29.51 1.39 -19.16
CA GLU A 154 -29.61 2.86 -19.26
C GLU A 154 -31.03 3.43 -19.16
N ARG A 155 -32.04 2.56 -19.12
CA ARG A 155 -33.46 2.93 -19.06
C ARG A 155 -33.75 4.09 -18.11
N GLU A 156 -33.33 3.98 -16.85
CA GLU A 156 -33.67 4.97 -15.81
C GLU A 156 -32.99 6.32 -16.04
N ASN A 157 -31.74 6.32 -16.50
CA ASN A 157 -31.01 7.56 -16.80
C ASN A 157 -31.63 8.25 -18.01
N LEU A 158 -31.95 7.49 -19.06
CA LEU A 158 -32.59 8.02 -20.26
C LEU A 158 -34.01 8.48 -19.96
N LEU A 159 -34.78 7.78 -19.12
CA LEU A 159 -36.10 8.20 -18.68
C LEU A 159 -36.02 9.51 -17.89
N SER A 160 -35.06 9.63 -16.95
CA SER A 160 -34.85 10.88 -16.21
C SER A 160 -34.49 12.06 -17.13
N LEU A 161 -33.57 11.86 -18.08
CA LEU A 161 -33.24 12.87 -19.07
C LEU A 161 -34.44 13.20 -19.96
N PHE A 162 -35.22 12.20 -20.38
CA PHE A 162 -36.43 12.34 -21.18
C PHE A 162 -37.44 13.25 -20.49
N THR A 163 -37.74 13.00 -19.22
CA THR A 163 -38.67 13.82 -18.42
C THR A 163 -38.18 15.26 -18.29
N ILE A 164 -36.91 15.45 -17.92
CA ILE A 164 -36.33 16.79 -17.67
C ILE A 164 -36.18 17.60 -18.97
N ALA A 165 -35.80 16.95 -20.08
CA ALA A 165 -35.67 17.61 -21.38
C ALA A 165 -37.04 18.08 -21.89
N GLY A 166 -38.10 17.27 -21.69
CA GLY A 166 -39.47 17.62 -22.07
C GLY A 166 -40.03 18.84 -21.34
N SER A 167 -39.66 19.05 -20.08
CA SER A 167 -40.18 20.17 -19.28
C SER A 167 -39.48 21.50 -19.50
N LYS A 168 -38.34 21.54 -20.21
CA LYS A 168 -37.45 22.72 -20.25
C LYS A 168 -37.48 23.49 -21.56
N ASP A 169 -37.37 22.81 -22.70
CA ASP A 169 -37.37 23.45 -24.02
C ASP A 169 -38.01 22.52 -25.06
N PHE A 170 -39.23 22.87 -25.45
CA PHE A 170 -40.03 22.11 -26.40
C PHE A 170 -39.32 21.88 -27.74
N LYS A 171 -38.81 22.94 -28.38
CA LYS A 171 -38.32 22.87 -29.76
C LYS A 171 -37.02 22.07 -29.85
N SER A 172 -36.17 22.20 -28.84
CA SER A 172 -34.89 21.49 -28.80
C SER A 172 -35.04 20.02 -28.44
N SER A 173 -36.09 19.65 -27.70
CA SER A 173 -36.25 18.29 -27.14
C SER A 173 -37.16 17.38 -27.95
N GLU A 174 -38.11 17.90 -28.75
CA GLU A 174 -39.13 17.06 -29.42
C GLU A 174 -38.55 15.90 -30.23
N TYR A 175 -37.53 16.16 -31.06
CA TYR A 175 -36.88 15.11 -31.85
C TYR A 175 -36.25 14.04 -30.97
N PHE A 176 -35.54 14.45 -29.91
CA PHE A 176 -34.93 13.53 -28.95
C PHE A 176 -35.99 12.65 -28.27
N LEU A 177 -37.08 13.25 -27.78
CA LEU A 177 -38.16 12.52 -27.12
C LEU A 177 -38.80 11.51 -28.09
N LYS A 178 -39.11 11.91 -29.32
CA LYS A 178 -39.71 11.02 -30.31
C LYS A 178 -38.81 9.82 -30.63
N GLU A 179 -37.51 10.03 -30.78
CA GLU A 179 -36.58 8.93 -31.08
C GLU A 179 -36.31 8.02 -29.88
N ILE A 180 -36.19 8.56 -28.66
CA ILE A 180 -36.07 7.74 -27.44
C ILE A 180 -37.35 6.92 -27.22
N GLN A 181 -38.53 7.51 -27.41
CA GLN A 181 -39.80 6.78 -27.30
C GLN A 181 -39.87 5.61 -28.29
N LYS A 182 -39.35 5.78 -29.52
CA LYS A 182 -39.26 4.67 -30.49
C LYS A 182 -38.31 3.57 -30.03
N LEU A 183 -37.17 3.92 -29.42
CA LEU A 183 -36.23 2.94 -28.86
C LEU A 183 -36.87 2.13 -27.72
N TYR A 184 -37.73 2.77 -26.92
CA TYR A 184 -38.47 2.15 -25.82
C TYR A 184 -39.96 1.96 -26.16
N ASN A 185 -40.29 1.60 -27.40
CA ASN A 185 -41.68 1.55 -27.87
C ASN A 185 -42.61 0.64 -27.04
N SER A 186 -42.06 -0.40 -26.42
CA SER A 186 -42.78 -1.37 -25.60
C SER A 186 -42.87 -0.96 -24.13
N ASP A 187 -42.21 0.14 -23.76
CA ASP A 187 -42.18 0.67 -22.42
C ASP A 187 -43.24 1.75 -22.23
N VAL A 188 -44.31 1.38 -21.54
CA VAL A 188 -45.49 2.24 -21.32
C VAL A 188 -45.15 3.52 -20.55
N GLU A 189 -44.09 3.53 -19.74
CA GLU A 189 -43.71 4.73 -18.97
C GLU A 189 -43.22 5.85 -19.88
N PHE A 190 -42.40 5.53 -20.90
CA PHE A 190 -41.97 6.51 -21.90
C PHE A 190 -43.15 7.06 -22.71
N GLN A 191 -44.15 6.23 -22.99
CA GLN A 191 -45.37 6.67 -23.68
C GLN A 191 -46.18 7.64 -22.81
N ILE A 192 -46.34 7.33 -21.52
CA ILE A 192 -47.06 8.17 -20.56
C ILE A 192 -46.39 9.56 -20.43
N ILE A 193 -45.08 9.60 -20.23
CA ILE A 193 -44.33 10.86 -20.11
C ILE A 193 -44.37 11.64 -21.43
N TYR A 194 -44.33 10.96 -22.58
CA TYR A 194 -44.51 11.60 -23.88
C TYR A 194 -45.92 12.18 -24.04
N GLY A 195 -46.95 11.47 -23.59
CA GLY A 195 -48.33 11.97 -23.55
C GLY A 195 -48.45 13.26 -22.74
N LYS A 196 -47.78 13.33 -21.59
CA LYS A 196 -47.75 14.54 -20.75
C LYS A 196 -47.08 15.69 -21.47
N PHE A 197 -45.95 15.43 -22.13
CA PHE A 197 -45.29 16.40 -22.99
C PHE A 197 -46.21 16.92 -24.10
N LEU A 198 -47.01 16.08 -24.76
CA LEU A 198 -47.98 16.53 -25.77
C LEU A 198 -49.05 17.47 -25.17
N ILE A 199 -49.57 17.14 -23.99
CA ILE A 199 -50.58 17.95 -23.29
C ILE A 199 -50.02 19.33 -22.92
N ASP A 200 -48.82 19.36 -22.34
CA ASP A 200 -48.14 20.59 -21.93
C ASP A 200 -47.88 21.52 -23.11
N ASN A 201 -47.75 20.96 -24.32
CA ASN A 201 -47.52 21.69 -25.56
C ASN A 201 -48.77 21.86 -26.44
N SER A 202 -49.97 21.79 -25.84
CA SER A 202 -51.25 22.04 -26.52
C SER A 202 -51.53 21.11 -27.72
N ARG A 203 -51.09 19.85 -27.64
CA ARG A 203 -51.35 18.80 -28.65
C ARG A 203 -52.30 17.74 -28.08
N GLN A 204 -53.44 18.18 -27.57
CA GLN A 204 -54.38 17.32 -26.85
C GLN A 204 -54.94 16.17 -27.70
N GLU A 205 -55.18 16.39 -29.00
CA GLU A 205 -55.67 15.33 -29.91
C GLU A 205 -54.68 14.18 -30.07
N GLU A 206 -53.39 14.49 -30.22
CA GLU A 206 -52.33 13.47 -30.30
C GLU A 206 -52.14 12.76 -28.96
N ALA A 207 -52.23 13.52 -27.86
CA ALA A 207 -52.16 12.95 -26.52
C ALA A 207 -53.33 12.01 -26.26
N LYS A 208 -54.54 12.34 -26.72
CA LYS A 208 -55.73 11.50 -26.61
C LYS A 208 -55.54 10.18 -27.34
N ILE A 209 -55.07 10.20 -28.59
CA ILE A 209 -54.79 8.97 -29.36
C ILE A 209 -53.80 8.08 -28.61
N LEU A 210 -52.77 8.67 -28.00
CA LEU A 210 -51.80 7.94 -27.19
C LEU A 210 -52.45 7.36 -25.92
N ILE A 211 -53.22 8.16 -25.18
CA ILE A 211 -53.92 7.72 -23.96
C ILE A 211 -54.86 6.55 -24.26
N ASP A 212 -55.65 6.65 -25.33
CA ASP A 212 -56.59 5.61 -25.77
C ASP A 212 -55.87 4.31 -26.19
N SER A 213 -54.56 4.37 -26.47
CA SER A 213 -53.74 3.20 -26.80
C SER A 213 -53.08 2.53 -25.58
N LEU A 214 -53.10 3.18 -24.41
CA LEU A 214 -52.50 2.65 -23.19
C LEU A 214 -53.34 1.49 -22.61
N PRO A 215 -52.71 0.47 -22.01
CA PRO A 215 -53.43 -0.66 -21.42
C PRO A 215 -54.00 -0.29 -20.03
N GLU A 216 -55.13 0.43 -20.01
CA GLU A 216 -55.80 0.97 -18.81
C GLU A 216 -55.89 -0.04 -17.66
N ASP A 217 -56.54 -1.20 -17.86
CA ASP A 217 -56.70 -2.23 -16.82
C ASP A 217 -55.36 -2.68 -16.20
N SER A 218 -54.32 -2.78 -17.03
CA SER A 218 -52.99 -3.21 -16.57
C SER A 218 -52.28 -2.11 -15.77
N LEU A 219 -52.48 -0.85 -16.14
CA LEU A 219 -51.91 0.30 -15.43
C LEU A 219 -52.61 0.50 -14.08
N GLU A 220 -53.93 0.40 -14.03
CA GLU A 220 -54.70 0.50 -12.77
C GLU A 220 -54.37 -0.64 -11.79
N GLN A 221 -54.04 -1.83 -12.30
CA GLN A 221 -53.66 -3.00 -11.48
C GLN A 221 -52.16 -3.13 -11.24
N SER A 222 -51.33 -2.30 -11.88
CA SER A 222 -49.87 -2.36 -11.81
C SER A 222 -49.34 -2.37 -10.37
N THR A 223 -48.32 -3.16 -10.08
CA THR A 223 -47.61 -3.10 -8.79
C THR A 223 -46.42 -2.12 -8.83
N ASN A 224 -46.16 -1.52 -10.00
CA ASN A 224 -45.23 -0.42 -10.14
C ASN A 224 -45.91 0.89 -9.71
N ILE A 225 -45.51 1.39 -8.54
CA ILE A 225 -46.12 2.53 -7.87
C ILE A 225 -45.83 3.84 -8.62
N ASN A 226 -44.61 4.01 -9.13
CA ASN A 226 -44.23 5.20 -9.90
C ASN A 226 -45.00 5.26 -11.22
N LEU A 227 -45.10 4.13 -11.92
CA LEU A 227 -45.86 4.05 -13.17
C LEU A 227 -47.34 4.39 -12.97
N LYS A 228 -47.94 3.92 -11.87
CA LYS A 228 -49.32 4.27 -11.50
C LYS A 228 -49.49 5.76 -11.25
N TYR A 229 -48.54 6.36 -10.53
CA TYR A 229 -48.53 7.80 -10.29
C TYR A 229 -48.48 8.56 -11.61
N GLU A 230 -47.52 8.26 -12.48
CA GLU A 230 -47.35 8.94 -13.78
C GLU A 230 -48.59 8.78 -14.67
N TYR A 231 -49.24 7.61 -14.65
CA TYR A 231 -50.47 7.37 -15.40
C TYR A 231 -51.63 8.26 -14.90
N TYR A 232 -51.90 8.29 -13.59
CA TYR A 232 -52.96 9.14 -13.06
C TYR A 232 -52.65 10.63 -13.18
N ASP A 233 -51.38 11.02 -13.06
CA ASP A 233 -50.94 12.39 -13.28
C ASP A 233 -51.12 12.83 -14.75
N LEU A 234 -50.86 11.93 -15.71
CA LEU A 234 -51.17 12.13 -17.13
C LEU A 234 -52.67 12.37 -17.34
N LEU A 235 -53.53 11.51 -16.79
CA LEU A 235 -54.98 11.65 -16.94
C LEU A 235 -55.49 12.93 -16.29
N ALA A 236 -55.02 13.27 -15.09
CA ALA A 236 -55.33 14.55 -14.45
C ALA A 236 -54.92 15.73 -15.33
N SER A 237 -53.70 15.70 -15.87
CA SER A 237 -53.19 16.72 -16.78
C SER A 237 -54.08 16.85 -18.03
N TYR A 238 -54.49 15.73 -18.63
CA TYR A 238 -55.37 15.71 -19.80
C TYR A 238 -56.74 16.33 -19.50
N TYR A 239 -57.42 15.85 -18.45
CA TYR A 239 -58.76 16.33 -18.09
C TYR A 239 -58.77 17.80 -17.62
N SER A 240 -57.65 18.28 -17.07
CA SER A 240 -57.48 19.71 -16.77
C SER A 240 -57.58 20.59 -18.02
N LYS A 241 -57.12 20.09 -19.18
CA LYS A 241 -57.13 20.81 -20.46
C LYS A 241 -58.43 20.63 -21.26
N THR A 242 -59.15 19.52 -21.06
CA THR A 242 -60.41 19.24 -21.78
C THR A 242 -61.67 19.65 -21.01
N SER A 243 -61.55 20.46 -19.95
CA SER A 243 -62.65 21.00 -19.13
C SER A 243 -63.54 19.96 -18.42
N SER A 244 -63.02 18.75 -18.16
CA SER A 244 -63.74 17.73 -17.36
C SER A 244 -63.35 17.84 -15.89
N ASN A 245 -64.13 18.60 -15.11
CA ASN A 245 -63.85 18.81 -13.69
C ASN A 245 -63.94 17.52 -12.85
N ILE A 246 -64.80 16.57 -13.23
CA ILE A 246 -64.97 15.29 -12.53
C ILE A 246 -63.74 14.42 -12.74
N GLY A 247 -63.33 14.21 -14.00
CA GLY A 247 -62.15 13.41 -14.33
C GLY A 247 -60.88 14.01 -13.74
N TYR A 248 -60.70 15.33 -13.85
CA TYR A 248 -59.57 16.02 -13.23
C TYR A 248 -59.49 15.74 -11.73
N LYS A 249 -60.59 15.92 -11.00
CA LYS A 249 -60.62 15.70 -9.55
C LYS A 249 -60.31 14.25 -9.19
N GLU A 250 -60.95 13.29 -9.86
CA GLU A 250 -60.74 11.87 -9.59
C GLU A 250 -59.27 11.46 -9.74
N TYR A 251 -58.66 11.79 -10.88
CA TYR A 251 -57.29 11.38 -11.16
C TYR A 251 -56.25 12.20 -10.38
N SER A 252 -56.56 13.47 -10.04
CA SER A 252 -55.75 14.27 -9.13
C SER A 252 -55.75 13.69 -7.71
N ASP A 253 -56.91 13.27 -7.19
CA ASP A 253 -57.01 12.65 -5.87
C ASP A 253 -56.24 11.30 -5.84
N LYS A 254 -56.39 10.49 -6.91
CA LYS A 254 -55.64 9.24 -7.09
C LYS A 254 -54.12 9.50 -7.14
N SER A 255 -53.64 10.42 -7.98
CA SER A 255 -52.20 10.70 -8.11
C SER A 255 -51.61 11.28 -6.82
N GLU A 256 -52.31 12.18 -6.13
CA GLU A 256 -51.86 12.77 -4.86
C GLU A 256 -51.74 11.70 -3.76
N SER A 257 -52.68 10.76 -3.69
CA SER A 257 -52.63 9.66 -2.72
C SER A 257 -51.40 8.78 -2.90
N ILE A 258 -51.02 8.49 -4.15
CA ILE A 258 -49.84 7.69 -4.48
C ILE A 258 -48.55 8.50 -4.25
N LEU A 259 -48.55 9.78 -4.61
CA LEU A 259 -47.39 10.66 -4.40
C LEU A 259 -46.99 10.71 -2.92
N LYS A 260 -47.97 10.76 -2.00
CA LYS A 260 -47.71 10.67 -0.54
C LYS A 260 -46.98 9.38 -0.15
N LEU A 261 -47.35 8.23 -0.73
CA LEU A 261 -46.67 6.95 -0.48
C LEU A 261 -45.25 6.94 -1.04
N ILE A 262 -45.05 7.52 -2.22
CA ILE A 262 -43.73 7.69 -2.84
C ILE A 262 -42.83 8.56 -1.94
N ASP A 263 -43.31 9.72 -1.50
CA ASP A 263 -42.53 10.66 -0.68
C ASP A 263 -42.15 10.08 0.68
N GLN A 264 -43.07 9.35 1.33
CA GLN A 264 -42.80 8.64 2.58
C GLN A 264 -41.71 7.57 2.40
N ALA A 265 -41.80 6.77 1.34
CA ALA A 265 -40.80 5.76 1.04
C ALA A 265 -39.43 6.39 0.72
N LYS A 266 -39.40 7.46 -0.10
CA LYS A 266 -38.18 8.22 -0.41
C LYS A 266 -37.52 8.76 0.86
N PHE A 267 -38.29 9.38 1.75
CA PHE A 267 -37.80 9.91 3.02
C PHE A 267 -37.20 8.80 3.91
N SER A 268 -37.92 7.69 4.06
CA SER A 268 -37.44 6.52 4.82
C SER A 268 -36.14 5.95 4.22
N ALA A 269 -36.10 5.78 2.91
CA ALA A 269 -34.95 5.27 2.17
C ALA A 269 -33.72 6.16 2.30
N LYS A 270 -33.91 7.47 2.20
CA LYS A 270 -32.84 8.46 2.39
C LYS A 270 -32.21 8.37 3.78
N ASN A 271 -33.03 8.30 4.84
CA ASN A 271 -32.54 8.13 6.20
C ASN A 271 -31.80 6.79 6.37
N LYS A 272 -32.34 5.71 5.80
CA LYS A 272 -31.70 4.39 5.84
C LYS A 272 -30.35 4.39 5.14
N TRP A 273 -30.25 5.04 3.97
CA TRP A 273 -29.00 5.18 3.24
C TRP A 273 -27.93 5.93 4.06
N PHE A 274 -28.28 7.06 4.66
CA PHE A 274 -27.36 7.80 5.54
C PHE A 274 -26.88 6.95 6.72
N ASN A 275 -27.77 6.21 7.36
CA ASN A 275 -27.39 5.31 8.45
C ASN A 275 -26.43 4.20 7.99
N ILE A 276 -26.65 3.63 6.81
CA ILE A 276 -25.75 2.61 6.25
C ILE A 276 -24.37 3.21 5.99
N ILE A 277 -24.30 4.37 5.35
CA ILE A 277 -23.04 5.07 5.08
C ILE A 277 -22.33 5.40 6.40
N GLU A 278 -23.04 5.94 7.39
CA GLU A 278 -22.46 6.27 8.69
C GLU A 278 -21.88 5.05 9.39
N ASN A 279 -22.59 3.91 9.34
CA ASN A 279 -22.10 2.66 9.90
C ASN A 279 -20.88 2.13 9.15
N ASN A 280 -20.87 2.18 7.81
CA ASN A 280 -19.72 1.77 7.01
C ASN A 280 -18.47 2.60 7.35
N TYR A 281 -18.62 3.93 7.50
CA TYR A 281 -17.51 4.79 7.94
C TYR A 281 -17.01 4.44 9.35
N LYS A 282 -17.92 4.18 10.30
CA LYS A 282 -17.55 3.76 11.67
C LYS A 282 -16.82 2.41 11.68
N ASP A 283 -17.27 1.47 10.85
CA ASP A 283 -16.65 0.15 10.73
C ASP A 283 -15.27 0.23 10.08
N GLU A 284 -15.10 1.08 9.06
CA GLU A 284 -13.80 1.36 8.44
C GLU A 284 -12.83 1.98 9.46
N GLU A 285 -13.25 3.02 10.18
CA GLU A 285 -12.45 3.65 11.23
C GLU A 285 -12.04 2.64 12.32
N LYS A 286 -12.99 1.81 12.76
CA LYS A 286 -12.73 0.74 13.73
C LYS A 286 -11.74 -0.28 13.21
N SER A 287 -11.84 -0.69 11.94
CA SER A 287 -10.92 -1.65 11.32
C SER A 287 -9.48 -1.12 11.23
N LEU A 288 -9.33 0.18 10.92
CA LEU A 288 -8.04 0.88 10.92
C LEU A 288 -7.45 0.99 12.32
N LEU A 289 -8.29 1.32 13.32
CA LEU A 289 -7.88 1.36 14.72
C LEU A 289 -7.38 0.00 15.20
N GLU A 290 -8.11 -1.08 14.91
CA GLU A 290 -7.70 -2.45 15.26
C GLU A 290 -6.40 -2.86 14.56
N SER A 291 -6.20 -2.43 13.31
CA SER A 291 -4.94 -2.63 12.59
C SER A 291 -3.75 -1.90 13.25
N ARG A 292 -3.96 -0.64 13.67
CA ARG A 292 -2.95 0.14 14.42
C ARG A 292 -2.62 -0.48 15.77
N LYS A 293 -3.63 -0.97 16.51
CA LYS A 293 -3.41 -1.69 17.78
C LYS A 293 -2.56 -2.94 17.59
N ARG A 294 -2.83 -3.76 16.56
CA ARG A 294 -2.01 -4.95 16.24
C ARG A 294 -0.55 -4.59 15.98
N ILE A 295 -0.29 -3.53 15.20
CA ILE A 295 1.07 -3.05 14.94
C ILE A 295 1.77 -2.64 16.23
N LEU A 296 1.09 -1.89 17.10
CA LEU A 296 1.64 -1.51 18.41
C LEU A 296 1.97 -2.73 19.28
N ILE A 297 1.12 -3.75 19.29
CA ILE A 297 1.38 -5.01 20.01
C ILE A 297 2.64 -5.71 19.45
N TYR A 298 2.84 -5.75 18.14
CA TYR A 298 4.05 -6.33 17.56
C TYR A 298 5.31 -5.55 17.94
N ILE A 299 5.24 -4.22 17.95
CA ILE A 299 6.36 -3.36 18.36
C ILE A 299 6.70 -3.59 19.85
N THR A 300 5.69 -3.66 20.72
CA THR A 300 5.93 -3.88 22.15
C THR A 300 6.51 -5.27 22.43
N VAL A 301 6.01 -6.32 21.78
CA VAL A 301 6.55 -7.68 21.88
C VAL A 301 7.99 -7.73 21.37
N ALA A 302 8.29 -7.12 20.22
CA ALA A 302 9.66 -7.03 19.70
C ALA A 302 10.60 -6.29 20.66
N GLY A 303 10.15 -5.19 21.25
CA GLY A 303 10.88 -4.43 22.26
C GLY A 303 11.19 -5.28 23.51
N LEU A 304 10.20 -6.03 24.01
CA LEU A 304 10.39 -6.93 25.15
C LEU A 304 11.40 -8.05 24.83
N ILE A 305 11.38 -8.62 23.63
CA ILE A 305 12.36 -9.62 23.18
C ILE A 305 13.77 -9.03 23.19
N ILE A 306 13.95 -7.82 22.64
CA ILE A 306 15.26 -7.13 22.64
C ILE A 306 15.75 -6.89 24.06
N ILE A 307 14.89 -6.38 24.94
CA ILE A 307 15.23 -6.17 26.36
C ILE A 307 15.65 -7.48 27.02
N THR A 308 14.93 -8.56 26.75
CA THR A 308 15.23 -9.90 27.29
C THR A 308 16.59 -10.40 26.80
N LEU A 309 16.91 -10.22 25.51
CA LEU A 309 18.21 -10.57 24.94
C LEU A 309 19.35 -9.74 25.54
N LEU A 310 19.13 -8.44 25.75
CA LEU A 310 20.11 -7.56 26.41
C LEU A 310 20.36 -7.99 27.86
N LEU A 311 19.31 -8.36 28.59
CA LEU A 311 19.44 -8.90 29.95
C LEU A 311 20.22 -10.21 29.95
N ILE A 312 19.90 -11.16 29.07
CA ILE A 312 20.64 -12.43 28.94
C ILE A 312 22.13 -12.15 28.67
N ARG A 313 22.44 -11.26 27.72
CA ARG A 313 23.82 -10.89 27.39
C ARG A 313 24.53 -10.24 28.59
N PHE A 314 23.84 -9.37 29.32
CA PHE A 314 24.36 -8.74 30.52
C PHE A 314 24.70 -9.77 31.61
N PHE A 315 23.82 -10.75 31.86
CA PHE A 315 24.09 -11.83 32.82
C PHE A 315 25.25 -12.73 32.37
N GLN A 316 25.39 -13.02 31.08
CA GLN A 316 26.53 -13.78 30.53
C GLN A 316 27.87 -13.04 30.69
N VAL A 317 27.90 -11.73 30.45
CA VAL A 317 29.13 -10.93 30.66
C VAL A 317 29.47 -10.87 32.16
N SER A 318 28.46 -10.66 33.01
CA SER A 318 28.65 -10.58 34.46
C SER A 318 29.23 -11.88 35.04
N THR A 319 28.78 -13.04 34.55
CA THR A 319 29.34 -14.35 34.94
C THR A 319 30.79 -14.51 34.47
N GLN A 320 31.11 -14.19 33.22
CA GLN A 320 32.49 -14.23 32.71
C GLN A 320 33.44 -13.30 33.48
N ILE A 321 32.99 -12.11 33.87
CA ILE A 321 33.80 -11.17 34.67
C ILE A 321 34.11 -11.74 36.06
N LYS A 322 33.15 -12.43 36.70
CA LYS A 322 33.39 -13.09 38.00
C LYS A 322 34.43 -14.20 37.89
N GLU A 323 34.33 -15.04 36.86
CA GLU A 323 35.31 -16.11 36.59
C GLU A 323 36.69 -15.53 36.31
N TYR A 324 36.78 -14.51 35.44
CA TYR A 324 38.03 -13.81 35.15
C TYR A 324 38.68 -13.21 36.40
N ARG A 325 37.89 -12.51 37.26
CA ARG A 325 38.40 -12.00 38.54
C ARG A 325 38.92 -13.12 39.44
N SER A 326 38.20 -14.24 39.52
CA SER A 326 38.65 -15.39 40.33
C SER A 326 39.97 -15.98 39.84
N PHE A 327 40.17 -16.02 38.52
CA PHE A 327 41.40 -16.48 37.89
C PHE A 327 42.58 -15.53 38.14
N ILE A 328 42.37 -14.22 37.96
CA ILE A 328 43.37 -13.19 38.26
C ILE A 328 43.79 -13.24 39.73
N ASN A 329 42.85 -13.40 40.66
CA ASN A 329 43.16 -13.53 42.08
C ASN A 329 44.02 -14.77 42.36
N LYS A 330 43.75 -15.91 41.70
CA LYS A 330 44.60 -17.12 41.81
C LYS A 330 46.01 -16.87 41.27
N ILE A 331 46.14 -16.19 40.13
CA ILE A 331 47.46 -15.83 39.58
C ILE A 331 48.22 -14.90 40.53
N ASN A 332 47.56 -13.91 41.11
CA ASN A 332 48.20 -12.99 42.06
C ASN A 332 48.66 -13.72 43.33
N ALA A 333 47.84 -14.62 43.88
CA ALA A 333 48.24 -15.46 45.01
C ALA A 333 49.44 -16.38 44.69
N LEU A 334 49.55 -16.87 43.45
CA LEU A 334 50.70 -17.65 43.00
C LEU A 334 51.96 -16.79 42.79
N LYS A 335 51.81 -15.52 42.40
CA LYS A 335 52.92 -14.56 42.34
C LYS A 335 53.42 -14.21 43.73
N GLU A 336 52.53 -13.97 44.69
CA GLU A 336 52.89 -13.68 46.08
C GLU A 336 53.60 -14.86 46.77
N ARG A 337 53.26 -16.11 46.41
CA ARG A 337 53.99 -17.31 46.87
C ARG A 337 55.40 -17.49 46.26
N LYS A 338 55.74 -16.78 45.18
CA LYS A 338 57.03 -16.90 44.47
C LYS A 338 58.02 -15.76 44.74
N VAL A 339 57.71 -14.79 45.60
CA VAL A 339 58.67 -13.72 45.94
C VAL A 339 59.66 -14.23 46.98
N THR A 340 60.77 -14.80 46.53
CA THR A 340 62.00 -14.91 47.33
C THR A 340 62.69 -13.55 47.27
N GLN A 341 63.18 -13.07 48.42
CA GLN A 341 63.83 -11.76 48.62
C GLN A 341 64.84 -11.41 47.50
N PRO A 342 64.90 -10.16 47.02
CA PRO A 342 66.00 -9.71 46.19
C PRO A 342 67.27 -9.65 47.05
N GLN A 343 68.27 -10.46 46.69
CA GLN A 343 69.63 -10.31 47.20
C GLN A 343 70.24 -9.09 46.50
N SER A 344 70.25 -7.95 47.20
CA SER A 344 70.97 -6.75 46.79
C SER A 344 72.43 -7.07 46.47
N ILE A 345 72.89 -6.66 45.29
CA ILE A 345 74.29 -6.73 44.88
C ILE A 345 75.08 -5.79 45.80
N PRO A 346 76.19 -6.21 46.43
CA PRO A 346 77.04 -5.29 47.18
C PRO A 346 77.50 -4.13 46.28
N GLU A 347 77.29 -2.88 46.72
CA GLU A 347 77.48 -1.63 45.94
C GLU A 347 78.83 -1.55 45.21
N LYS A 348 79.90 -2.06 45.84
CA LYS A 348 81.25 -2.10 45.24
C LYS A 348 81.36 -3.05 44.03
N THR A 349 80.60 -4.15 44.03
CA THR A 349 80.56 -5.13 42.93
C THR A 349 79.65 -4.64 41.80
N GLU A 350 78.58 -3.91 42.15
CA GLU A 350 77.67 -3.29 41.18
C GLU A 350 78.39 -2.23 40.34
N ASN A 351 79.17 -1.34 40.96
CA ASN A 351 79.92 -0.31 40.23
C ASN A 351 80.94 -0.89 39.25
N ILE A 352 81.69 -1.94 39.65
CA ILE A 352 82.63 -2.65 38.76
C ILE A 352 81.88 -3.31 37.60
N LEU A 353 80.73 -3.93 37.87
CA LEU A 353 79.92 -4.57 36.85
C LEU A 353 79.35 -3.53 35.85
N LEU A 354 78.91 -2.37 36.33
CA LEU A 354 78.41 -1.28 35.49
C LEU A 354 79.52 -0.71 34.59
N GLU A 355 80.74 -0.56 35.10
CA GLU A 355 81.89 -0.14 34.30
C GLU A 355 82.22 -1.17 33.20
N LYS A 356 82.28 -2.46 33.57
CA LYS A 356 82.47 -3.56 32.60
C LYS A 356 81.36 -3.58 31.54
N LEU A 357 80.10 -3.32 31.95
CA LEU A 357 78.95 -3.26 31.04
C LEU A 357 79.02 -2.05 30.09
N GLN A 358 79.46 -0.88 30.58
CA GLN A 358 79.69 0.30 29.73
C GLN A 358 80.81 0.06 28.70
N ASN A 359 81.87 -0.64 29.09
CA ASN A 359 82.95 -1.01 28.17
C ASN A 359 82.46 -1.99 27.10
N PHE A 360 81.57 -2.92 27.45
CA PHE A 360 80.89 -3.79 26.49
C PHE A 360 79.99 -3.01 25.52
N GLU A 361 79.27 -1.99 25.97
CA GLU A 361 78.43 -1.16 25.09
C GLU A 361 79.24 -0.38 24.04
N LYS A 362 80.50 -0.04 24.36
CA LYS A 362 81.42 0.63 23.44
C LYS A 362 82.12 -0.33 22.48
N SER A 363 82.10 -1.64 22.75
CA SER A 363 82.70 -2.64 21.87
C SER A 363 81.71 -3.10 20.81
N GLU A 364 82.23 -3.64 19.70
CA GLU A 364 81.40 -4.28 18.68
C GLU A 364 81.01 -5.73 19.08
N ASP A 365 81.15 -6.12 20.35
CA ASP A 365 80.83 -7.49 20.77
C ASP A 365 79.32 -7.78 20.80
N CYS A 366 78.49 -6.74 20.82
CA CYS A 366 77.04 -6.88 20.84
C CYS A 366 76.47 -7.49 19.55
N ILE A 367 77.21 -7.44 18.44
CA ILE A 367 76.81 -8.02 17.15
C ILE A 367 77.11 -9.51 17.03
N ASP A 368 77.75 -10.16 18.01
CA ASP A 368 77.91 -11.61 18.02
C ASP A 368 76.52 -12.29 18.06
N PRO A 369 76.14 -13.09 17.04
CA PRO A 369 74.86 -13.80 17.01
C PRO A 369 74.68 -14.77 18.18
N ASN A 370 75.77 -15.27 18.76
CA ASN A 370 75.76 -16.18 19.91
C ASN A 370 75.71 -15.45 21.26
N MET A 371 75.60 -14.12 21.27
CA MET A 371 75.53 -13.34 22.51
C MET A 371 74.27 -13.69 23.31
N SER A 372 74.48 -14.33 24.45
CA SER A 372 73.45 -14.72 25.42
C SER A 372 73.77 -14.14 26.79
N LEU A 373 72.78 -14.09 27.69
CA LEU A 373 72.98 -13.59 29.05
C LEU A 373 74.08 -14.39 29.78
N GLN A 374 74.15 -15.69 29.53
CA GLN A 374 75.17 -16.60 30.04
C GLN A 374 76.56 -16.24 29.51
N ASN A 375 76.67 -15.99 28.20
CA ASN A 375 77.94 -15.64 27.57
C ASN A 375 78.45 -14.27 28.02
N LEU A 376 77.55 -13.28 28.13
CA LEU A 376 77.91 -11.97 28.65
C LEU A 376 78.28 -12.02 30.13
N ALA A 377 77.54 -12.76 30.96
CA ALA A 377 77.88 -12.93 32.38
C ALA A 377 79.28 -13.52 32.55
N LYS A 378 79.61 -14.55 31.76
CA LYS A 378 80.96 -15.14 31.75
C LYS A 378 82.02 -14.13 31.31
N LYS A 379 81.74 -13.34 30.27
CA LYS A 379 82.67 -12.33 29.74
C LYS A 379 82.94 -11.18 30.72
N LEU A 380 81.93 -10.77 31.48
CA LEU A 380 82.06 -9.72 32.50
C LEU A 380 82.50 -10.28 33.87
N GLU A 381 82.77 -11.59 33.96
CA GLU A 381 83.16 -12.30 35.18
C GLU A 381 82.12 -12.13 36.32
N THR A 382 80.85 -12.30 35.98
CA THR A 382 79.72 -12.26 36.91
C THR A 382 78.77 -13.45 36.72
N ASN A 383 77.69 -13.52 37.50
CA ASN A 383 76.63 -14.51 37.31
C ASN A 383 75.44 -13.90 36.55
N THR A 384 74.62 -14.76 35.92
CA THR A 384 73.47 -14.32 35.12
C THR A 384 72.40 -13.59 35.92
N LYS A 385 72.28 -13.88 37.22
CA LYS A 385 71.34 -13.21 38.13
C LYS A 385 71.74 -11.75 38.32
N TYR A 386 72.99 -11.49 38.72
CA TYR A 386 73.52 -10.13 38.91
C TYR A 386 73.54 -9.33 37.62
N LEU A 387 73.91 -9.96 36.49
CA LEU A 387 73.86 -9.28 35.20
C LEU A 387 72.43 -8.93 34.79
N SER A 388 71.48 -9.87 34.93
CA SER A 388 70.08 -9.59 34.61
C SER A 388 69.49 -8.52 35.52
N GLU A 389 69.83 -8.54 36.82
CA GLU A 389 69.40 -7.54 37.78
C GLU A 389 69.99 -6.17 37.46
N ALA A 390 71.29 -6.07 37.18
CA ALA A 390 71.93 -4.82 36.78
C ALA A 390 71.32 -4.24 35.49
N ILE A 391 71.07 -5.06 34.45
CA ILE A 391 70.43 -4.59 33.21
C ILE A 391 68.99 -4.16 33.47
N ASN A 392 68.21 -4.95 34.21
CA ASN A 392 66.83 -4.60 34.52
C ASN A 392 66.73 -3.31 35.34
N THR A 393 67.61 -3.12 36.33
CA THR A 393 67.58 -1.96 37.22
C THR A 393 68.09 -0.70 36.53
N HIS A 394 69.24 -0.76 35.85
CA HIS A 394 69.91 0.43 35.31
C HIS A 394 69.57 0.75 33.86
N LYS A 395 69.19 -0.26 33.06
CA LYS A 395 68.80 -0.08 31.65
C LYS A 395 67.29 -0.20 31.46
N GLN A 396 66.53 -0.56 32.50
CA GLN A 396 65.08 -0.76 32.49
C GLN A 396 64.59 -1.71 31.38
N LYS A 397 65.43 -2.69 31.04
CA LYS A 397 65.21 -3.62 29.92
C LYS A 397 65.58 -5.03 30.36
N ASN A 398 64.88 -6.03 29.81
CA ASN A 398 65.40 -7.39 29.87
C ASN A 398 66.61 -7.55 28.93
N PHE A 399 67.41 -8.61 29.13
CA PHE A 399 68.63 -8.84 28.34
C PHE A 399 68.38 -8.84 26.82
N ASN A 400 67.29 -9.45 26.34
CA ASN A 400 66.99 -9.50 24.90
C ASN A 400 66.66 -8.12 24.33
N ALA A 401 65.86 -7.32 25.03
CA ALA A 401 65.57 -5.94 24.63
C ALA A 401 66.85 -5.08 24.65
N TYR A 402 67.67 -5.26 25.69
CA TYR A 402 68.95 -4.58 25.85
C TYR A 402 69.92 -4.86 24.70
N ILE A 403 70.21 -6.14 24.40
CA ILE A 403 71.17 -6.51 23.36
C ILE A 403 70.68 -6.10 21.96
N ASN A 404 69.38 -6.26 21.71
CA ASN A 404 68.79 -5.93 20.42
C ASN A 404 68.82 -4.42 20.16
N GLU A 405 68.64 -3.58 21.18
CA GLU A 405 68.77 -2.13 21.02
C GLU A 405 70.21 -1.71 20.72
N LEU A 406 71.20 -2.32 21.37
CA LEU A 406 72.62 -2.09 21.04
C LEU A 406 72.93 -2.46 19.57
N ARG A 407 72.42 -3.61 19.11
CA ARG A 407 72.56 -4.05 17.70
C ARG A 407 71.91 -3.10 16.71
N ILE A 408 70.73 -2.56 17.04
CA ILE A 408 70.06 -1.55 16.19
C ILE A 408 70.84 -0.23 16.20
N ASN A 409 71.32 0.23 17.35
CA ASN A 409 72.13 1.45 17.44
C ASN A 409 73.45 1.32 16.65
N TYR A 410 74.06 0.13 16.66
CA TYR A 410 75.24 -0.18 15.85
C TYR A 410 74.97 0.04 14.35
N ILE A 411 73.91 -0.57 13.80
CA ILE A 411 73.62 -0.44 12.37
C ILE A 411 73.16 0.98 12.00
N ILE A 412 72.46 1.68 12.90
CA ILE A 412 72.09 3.09 12.69
C ILE A 412 73.35 3.96 12.56
N ASN A 413 74.36 3.73 13.40
CA ASN A 413 75.62 4.47 13.32
C ASN A 413 76.34 4.18 12.00
N LYS A 414 76.43 2.90 11.57
CA LYS A 414 77.02 2.56 10.24
C LYS A 414 76.24 3.21 9.09
N LEU A 415 74.90 3.24 9.15
CA LEU A 415 74.05 3.87 8.14
C LEU A 415 74.27 5.39 8.06
N LYS A 416 74.56 6.05 9.19
CA LYS A 416 74.87 7.49 9.23
C LYS A 416 76.28 7.79 8.73
N GLU A 417 77.28 7.07 9.24
CA GLU A 417 78.70 7.36 8.99
C GLU A 417 79.20 6.85 7.63
N LYS A 418 78.62 5.78 7.10
CA LYS A 418 79.10 5.11 5.87
C LYS A 418 77.98 5.00 4.84
N PRO A 419 77.86 5.96 3.89
CA PRO A 419 76.80 5.98 2.89
C PRO A 419 76.65 4.68 2.08
N ILE A 420 77.74 3.92 1.89
CA ILE A 420 77.72 2.62 1.19
C ILE A 420 76.70 1.64 1.80
N TYR A 421 76.50 1.65 3.12
CA TYR A 421 75.56 0.76 3.81
C TYR A 421 74.10 1.03 3.42
N ARG A 422 73.79 2.22 2.87
CA ARG A 422 72.44 2.60 2.40
C ARG A 422 72.07 1.99 1.04
N SER A 423 73.03 1.33 0.39
CA SER A 423 72.82 0.58 -0.85
C SER A 423 72.65 -0.92 -0.61
N TYR A 424 72.95 -1.41 0.61
CA TYR A 424 72.84 -2.83 0.94
C TYR A 424 71.39 -3.26 1.15
N LYS A 425 71.12 -4.53 0.82
CA LYS A 425 69.81 -5.15 1.05
C LYS A 425 69.56 -5.26 2.56
N ILE A 426 68.31 -5.11 2.99
CA ILE A 426 67.94 -5.17 4.42
C ILE A 426 68.35 -6.51 5.07
N LYS A 427 68.35 -7.62 4.31
CA LYS A 427 68.87 -8.91 4.77
C LYS A 427 70.34 -8.83 5.19
N TYR A 428 71.18 -8.14 4.40
CA TYR A 428 72.59 -7.96 4.71
C TYR A 428 72.77 -7.09 5.97
N LEU A 429 71.98 -6.03 6.12
CA LEU A 429 72.01 -5.18 7.33
C LEU A 429 71.59 -5.93 8.59
N ALA A 430 70.66 -6.88 8.47
CA ALA A 430 70.25 -7.75 9.57
C ALA A 430 71.39 -8.70 10.00
N GLU A 431 72.07 -9.32 9.04
CA GLU A 431 73.21 -10.20 9.29
C GLU A 431 74.39 -9.42 9.91
N GLU A 432 74.73 -8.26 9.35
CA GLU A 432 75.79 -7.37 9.84
C GLU A 432 75.54 -6.88 11.29
N SER A 433 74.28 -6.74 11.69
CA SER A 433 73.91 -6.32 13.05
C SER A 433 73.67 -7.47 14.03
N GLY A 434 74.00 -8.72 13.63
CA GLY A 434 73.93 -9.89 14.52
C GLY A 434 72.54 -10.50 14.68
N PHE A 435 71.59 -10.20 13.79
CA PHE A 435 70.27 -10.82 13.79
C PHE A 435 70.24 -12.10 12.95
N SER A 436 69.61 -13.14 13.48
CA SER A 436 69.45 -14.44 12.81
C SER A 436 68.44 -14.42 11.66
N THR A 437 67.50 -13.46 11.65
CA THR A 437 66.46 -13.34 10.62
C THR A 437 66.14 -11.88 10.30
N HIS A 438 65.80 -11.62 9.03
CA HIS A 438 65.36 -10.31 8.56
C HIS A 438 64.08 -9.82 9.25
N SER A 439 63.14 -10.71 9.57
CA SER A 439 61.88 -10.35 10.23
C SER A 439 62.10 -9.87 11.66
N ALA A 440 62.97 -10.53 12.43
CA ALA A 440 63.35 -10.09 13.77
C ALA A 440 64.04 -8.74 13.75
N PHE A 441 64.99 -8.55 12.82
CA PHE A 441 65.65 -7.26 12.62
C PHE A 441 64.65 -6.14 12.33
N ALA A 442 63.76 -6.31 11.34
CA ALA A 442 62.82 -5.27 10.95
C ALA A 442 61.84 -4.90 12.08
N ALA A 443 61.38 -5.88 12.86
CA ALA A 443 60.49 -5.65 14.00
C ALA A 443 61.19 -4.84 15.11
N VAL A 444 62.41 -5.23 15.48
CA VAL A 444 63.18 -4.52 16.51
C VAL A 444 63.60 -3.14 16.01
N PHE A 445 64.08 -3.02 14.78
CA PHE A 445 64.47 -1.74 14.19
C PHE A 445 63.31 -0.73 14.25
N LYS A 446 62.10 -1.15 13.89
CA LYS A 446 60.89 -0.31 14.00
C LYS A 446 60.51 0.00 15.44
N SER A 447 60.67 -0.95 16.35
CA SER A 447 60.41 -0.69 17.78
C SER A 447 61.37 0.33 18.39
N VAL A 448 62.63 0.34 17.97
CA VAL A 448 63.67 1.24 18.51
C VAL A 448 63.61 2.61 17.83
N THR A 449 63.40 2.66 16.51
CA THR A 449 63.46 3.91 15.72
C THR A 449 62.10 4.54 15.42
N GLY A 450 61.00 3.82 15.66
CA GLY A 450 59.65 4.21 15.27
C GLY A 450 59.32 3.97 13.79
N MET A 451 60.30 3.63 12.94
CA MET A 451 60.11 3.48 11.49
C MET A 451 60.81 2.24 10.92
N SER A 452 60.40 1.82 9.71
CA SER A 452 61.02 0.63 9.09
C SER A 452 62.47 0.92 8.66
N PRO A 453 63.35 -0.11 8.58
CA PRO A 453 64.71 0.05 8.05
C PRO A 453 64.75 0.74 6.67
N ALA A 454 63.82 0.37 5.77
CA ALA A 454 63.73 0.97 4.45
C ALA A 454 63.38 2.45 4.49
N SER A 455 62.40 2.82 5.31
CA SER A 455 62.00 4.22 5.53
C SER A 455 63.15 5.05 6.14
N TYR A 456 63.91 4.47 7.08
CA TYR A 456 65.06 5.13 7.69
C TYR A 456 66.18 5.40 6.69
N ILE A 457 66.48 4.43 5.81
CA ILE A 457 67.47 4.59 4.75
C ILE A 457 67.04 5.64 3.74
N GLN A 458 65.77 5.67 3.37
CA GLN A 458 65.21 6.69 2.48
C GLN A 458 65.37 8.10 3.09
N LEU A 459 65.00 8.27 4.35
CA LEU A 459 65.16 9.55 5.07
C LEU A 459 66.63 10.02 5.11
N LEU A 460 67.60 9.11 5.22
CA LEU A 460 69.02 9.46 5.17
C LEU A 460 69.50 9.86 3.77
N LYS A 461 68.90 9.32 2.71
CA LYS A 461 69.20 9.71 1.32
C LYS A 461 68.63 11.10 1.00
N GLU A 462 67.40 11.36 1.43
CA GLU A 462 66.72 12.66 1.24
C GLU A 462 67.37 13.81 2.02
N LYS A 463 68.21 13.53 3.03
CA LYS A 463 68.98 14.55 3.77
C LYS A 463 70.35 14.88 3.16
N GLU A 464 70.79 14.14 2.15
CA GLU A 464 72.06 14.38 1.44
C GLU A 464 71.86 14.96 0.03
N GLU A 465 70.64 14.93 -0.49
CA GLU A 465 70.18 15.74 -1.64
C GLU A 465 69.78 17.14 -1.18
#